data_AF-A0A7C0UZL7-F1
#
_entry.id   AF-A0A7C0UZL7-F1
#
_cell.length_a   1.000
_cell.length_b   1.000
_cell.length_c   1.000
_cell.angle_alpha   90.00
_cell.angle_beta   90.00
_cell.angle_gamma   90.00
#
_symmetry.space_group_name_H-M   'P 1'
#
loop_
_entity.id
_entity.type
_entity.pdbx_description
1 polymer ?
#
loop_
_entity_poly.entity_id
_entity_poly.type
_entity_poly.pdbx_seq_one_letter_code
_entity_poly.pdbx_strand_id
1 'polypeptide(L)'
;MFNSVEIEVLEKNDTSLRLLIKGTNAAFLNSLRRTIIAEVPCMAIDEVVIIENSSILHDEILAHRLGLIPLKTDLDNYNLPEECPCQSEFGCNLCRVTLTLQAEAAEAPRTVYSGDLKSENPEIVPVSPNIPIVKLATGQRVMIEAYAKLGRGEKHAKWQPVSACTYKYMPKIEILENCDACGECV
;
A
#
# COMPACT_ATOMS: atom_id res chain seq x y z
N MET A 1 -21.58 -26.64 -12.13
CA MET A 1 -22.55 -25.87 -11.32
C MET A 1 -21.82 -25.46 -10.06
N PHE A 2 -21.64 -24.17 -9.79
CA PHE A 2 -21.10 -23.73 -8.51
C PHE A 2 -22.14 -24.10 -7.44
N ASN A 3 -21.74 -24.88 -6.43
CA ASN A 3 -22.53 -24.93 -5.20
C ASN A 3 -22.58 -23.51 -4.61
N SER A 4 -23.57 -23.23 -3.75
CA SER A 4 -23.60 -21.98 -3.00
C SER A 4 -22.25 -21.77 -2.28
N VAL A 5 -21.57 -20.67 -2.60
CA VAL A 5 -20.31 -20.31 -1.95
C VAL A 5 -20.63 -19.87 -0.53
N GLU A 6 -20.07 -20.57 0.44
CA GLU A 6 -20.20 -20.24 1.87
C GLU A 6 -18.93 -19.53 2.33
N ILE A 7 -19.10 -18.41 3.03
CA ILE A 7 -17.99 -17.59 3.55
C ILE A 7 -18.17 -17.47 5.06
N GLU A 8 -17.12 -17.80 5.79
CA GLU A 8 -17.05 -17.70 7.25
C GLU A 8 -15.87 -16.80 7.62
N VAL A 9 -16.11 -15.81 8.48
CA VAL A 9 -15.06 -14.89 8.95
C VAL A 9 -14.40 -15.52 10.17
N LEU A 10 -13.13 -15.91 10.04
CA LEU A 10 -12.36 -16.50 11.13
C LEU A 10 -11.71 -15.43 12.02
N GLU A 11 -11.18 -14.37 11.40
CA GLU A 11 -10.50 -13.28 12.09
C GLU A 11 -10.70 -11.98 11.29
N LYS A 12 -11.01 -10.88 11.98
CA LYS A 12 -11.14 -9.55 11.39
C LYS A 12 -10.60 -8.52 12.36
N ASN A 13 -9.47 -7.93 11.99
CA ASN A 13 -8.80 -6.85 12.71
C ASN A 13 -8.62 -5.68 11.74
N ASP A 14 -8.13 -4.54 12.23
CA ASP A 14 -7.96 -3.33 11.41
C ASP A 14 -6.99 -3.52 10.23
N THR A 15 -6.03 -4.44 10.35
CA THR A 15 -4.98 -4.68 9.34
C THR A 15 -5.07 -6.06 8.66
N SER A 16 -5.97 -6.93 9.10
CA SER A 16 -6.00 -8.33 8.62
C SER A 16 -7.40 -8.93 8.62
N LEU A 17 -7.70 -9.68 7.56
CA LEU A 17 -8.94 -10.44 7.40
C LEU A 17 -8.60 -11.88 7.04
N ARG A 18 -9.11 -12.85 7.82
CA ARG A 18 -9.00 -14.28 7.53
C ARG A 18 -10.38 -14.88 7.31
N LEU A 19 -10.56 -15.49 6.14
CA LEU A 19 -11.82 -16.08 5.71
C LEU A 19 -11.65 -17.58 5.47
N LEU A 20 -12.68 -18.36 5.81
CA LEU A 20 -12.86 -19.72 5.36
C LEU A 20 -13.93 -19.74 4.27
N ILE A 21 -13.55 -20.16 3.07
CA ILE A 21 -14.45 -20.18 1.91
C ILE A 21 -14.66 -21.64 1.50
N LYS A 22 -15.93 -22.06 1.46
CA LYS A 22 -16.36 -23.42 1.07
C LYS A 22 -17.20 -23.35 -0.21
N GLY A 23 -17.31 -24.46 -0.92
CA GLY A 23 -18.16 -24.56 -2.12
C GLY A 23 -17.59 -23.90 -3.38
N THR A 24 -16.29 -23.57 -3.42
CA THR A 24 -15.61 -22.97 -4.58
C THR A 24 -14.39 -23.77 -5.03
N ASN A 25 -13.78 -23.38 -6.15
CA ASN A 25 -12.57 -23.97 -6.69
C ASN A 25 -11.35 -23.03 -6.56
N ALA A 26 -10.16 -23.58 -6.76
CA ALA A 26 -8.93 -22.80 -6.65
C ALA A 26 -8.76 -21.76 -7.77
N ALA A 27 -9.34 -21.98 -8.94
CA ALA A 27 -9.30 -21.01 -10.03
C ALA A 27 -10.01 -19.70 -9.61
N PHE A 28 -11.21 -19.81 -9.02
CA PHE A 28 -11.97 -18.67 -8.51
C PHE A 28 -11.21 -17.94 -7.40
N LEU A 29 -10.68 -18.67 -6.41
CA LEU A 29 -9.90 -18.06 -5.32
C LEU A 29 -8.62 -17.39 -5.82
N ASN A 30 -7.92 -17.98 -6.79
CA ASN A 30 -6.73 -17.37 -7.37
C ASN A 30 -7.08 -16.12 -8.18
N SER A 31 -8.18 -16.12 -8.93
CA SER A 31 -8.68 -14.92 -9.62
C SER A 31 -8.99 -13.82 -8.61
N LEU A 32 -9.73 -14.13 -7.54
CA LEU A 32 -10.03 -13.16 -6.47
C LEU A 32 -8.75 -12.60 -5.84
N ARG A 33 -7.79 -13.47 -5.48
CA ARG A 33 -6.48 -13.07 -4.95
C ARG A 33 -5.74 -12.12 -5.90
N ARG A 34 -5.75 -12.42 -7.20
CA ARG A 34 -5.10 -11.57 -8.22
C ARG A 34 -5.79 -10.22 -8.35
N THR A 35 -7.12 -10.19 -8.38
CA THR A 35 -7.91 -8.95 -8.45
C THR A 35 -7.65 -8.07 -7.24
N ILE A 36 -7.61 -8.63 -6.02
CA ILE A 36 -7.31 -7.86 -4.80
C ILE A 36 -5.92 -7.19 -4.88
N ILE A 37 -4.92 -7.88 -5.42
CA ILE A 37 -3.55 -7.36 -5.52
C ILE A 37 -3.41 -6.34 -6.65
N ALA A 38 -4.02 -6.61 -7.82
CA ALA A 38 -3.71 -5.88 -9.04
C ALA A 38 -4.74 -4.79 -9.39
N GLU A 39 -6.03 -5.01 -9.14
CA GLU A 39 -7.11 -4.19 -9.70
C GLU A 39 -7.73 -3.20 -8.72
N VAL A 40 -7.64 -3.47 -7.42
CA VAL A 40 -8.23 -2.59 -6.40
C VAL A 40 -7.41 -1.29 -6.36
N PRO A 41 -8.03 -0.11 -6.62
CA PRO A 41 -7.31 1.15 -6.63
C PRO A 41 -6.79 1.55 -5.25
N CYS A 42 -5.62 2.18 -5.23
CA CYS A 42 -4.96 2.68 -4.02
C CYS A 42 -4.38 4.09 -4.30
N MET A 43 -4.27 4.92 -3.27
CA MET A 43 -3.62 6.23 -3.34
C MET A 43 -2.13 6.09 -3.04
N ALA A 44 -1.27 6.60 -3.93
CA ALA A 44 0.17 6.63 -3.70
C ALA A 44 0.83 7.83 -4.38
N ILE A 45 2.01 8.24 -3.88
CA ILE A 45 2.82 9.28 -4.49
C ILE A 45 3.33 8.80 -5.85
N ASP A 46 3.07 9.57 -6.90
CA ASP A 46 3.50 9.26 -8.26
C ASP A 46 4.57 10.20 -8.79
N GLU A 47 4.40 11.49 -8.56
CA GLU A 47 5.33 12.52 -9.02
C GLU A 47 5.97 13.20 -7.82
N VAL A 48 7.27 13.46 -7.90
CA VAL A 48 8.05 14.11 -6.85
C VAL A 48 8.90 15.20 -7.49
N VAL A 49 8.66 16.44 -7.07
CA VAL A 49 9.43 17.61 -7.46
C VAL A 49 10.36 17.96 -6.30
N ILE A 50 11.66 17.83 -6.55
CA ILE A 50 12.69 18.17 -5.58
C ILE A 50 13.10 19.61 -5.84
N ILE A 51 12.71 20.48 -4.91
CA ILE A 51 13.07 21.91 -4.94
C ILE A 51 14.49 22.07 -4.39
N GLU A 52 14.80 21.33 -3.33
CA GLU A 52 16.13 21.31 -2.75
C GLU A 52 16.43 19.96 -2.10
N ASN A 53 17.62 19.41 -2.38
CA ASN A 53 18.15 18.25 -1.68
C ASN A 53 19.67 18.44 -1.47
N SER A 54 20.06 18.64 -0.22
CA SER A 54 21.46 18.65 0.20
C SER A 54 21.83 17.42 1.06
N SER A 55 20.93 16.44 1.11
CA SER A 55 21.14 15.20 1.86
C SER A 55 22.14 14.27 1.18
N ILE A 56 22.48 13.17 1.87
CA ILE A 56 23.38 12.14 1.32
C ILE A 56 22.70 11.26 0.26
N LEU A 57 21.36 11.21 0.25
CA LEU A 57 20.61 10.37 -0.68
C LEU A 57 20.38 11.12 -1.99
N HIS A 58 20.62 10.44 -3.11
CA HIS A 58 20.27 10.96 -4.42
C HIS A 58 18.76 11.12 -4.58
N ASP A 59 18.40 12.05 -5.44
CA ASP A 59 17.04 12.48 -5.73
C ASP A 59 16.11 11.31 -6.10
N GLU A 60 16.57 10.43 -6.99
CA GLU A 60 15.82 9.26 -7.43
C GLU A 60 15.54 8.27 -6.30
N ILE A 61 16.45 8.15 -5.34
CA ILE A 61 16.29 7.26 -4.18
C ILE A 61 15.26 7.86 -3.22
N LEU A 62 15.28 9.18 -3.00
CA LEU A 62 14.27 9.87 -2.21
C LEU A 62 12.89 9.73 -2.85
N ALA A 63 12.78 10.01 -4.15
CA ALA A 63 11.54 9.89 -4.89
C ALA A 63 10.98 8.45 -4.85
N HIS A 64 11.84 7.44 -5.04
CA HIS A 64 11.43 6.04 -4.95
C HIS A 64 10.91 5.68 -3.55
N ARG A 65 11.58 6.12 -2.48
CA ARG A 65 11.14 5.89 -1.11
C ARG A 65 9.80 6.56 -0.82
N LEU A 66 9.63 7.82 -1.22
CA LEU A 66 8.37 8.55 -1.07
C LEU A 66 7.22 7.84 -1.81
N GLY A 67 7.48 7.37 -3.02
CA GLY A 67 6.51 6.60 -3.81
C GLY A 67 6.00 5.33 -3.14
N LEU A 68 6.77 4.72 -2.23
CA LEU A 68 6.42 3.49 -1.51
C LEU A 68 5.82 3.74 -0.11
N ILE A 69 5.66 4.99 0.32
CA ILE A 69 4.96 5.30 1.57
C ILE A 69 3.46 5.06 1.37
N PRO A 70 2.84 4.13 2.12
CA PRO A 70 1.42 3.90 2.01
C PRO A 70 0.65 5.11 2.54
N LEU A 71 -0.27 5.63 1.72
CA LEU A 71 -1.18 6.70 2.09
C LEU A 71 -2.57 6.14 2.39
N LYS A 72 -3.31 6.81 3.27
CA LYS A 72 -4.76 6.59 3.38
C LYS A 72 -5.40 6.90 2.03
N THR A 73 -6.32 6.03 1.63
CA THR A 73 -7.00 6.11 0.33
C THR A 73 -8.45 6.48 0.56
N ASP A 74 -8.92 7.47 -0.19
CA ASP A 74 -10.31 7.89 -0.26
C ASP A 74 -10.81 7.66 -1.70
N LEU A 75 -11.63 6.63 -1.88
CA LEU A 75 -12.19 6.26 -3.18
C LEU A 75 -13.50 6.98 -3.49
N ASP A 76 -14.11 7.64 -2.50
CA ASP A 76 -15.39 8.31 -2.67
C ASP A 76 -15.21 9.72 -3.24
N ASN A 77 -14.13 10.41 -2.83
CA ASN A 77 -13.85 11.79 -3.25
C ASN A 77 -12.84 11.90 -4.40
N TYR A 78 -12.08 10.84 -4.71
CA TYR A 78 -11.08 10.85 -5.78
C TYR A 78 -11.43 9.89 -6.90
N ASN A 79 -11.21 10.36 -8.13
CA ASN A 79 -11.36 9.56 -9.34
C ASN A 79 -9.99 9.06 -9.82
N LEU A 80 -9.98 7.90 -10.47
CA LEU A 80 -8.82 7.46 -11.24
C LEU A 80 -8.48 8.52 -12.31
N PRO A 81 -7.20 8.85 -12.55
CA PRO A 81 -6.83 9.86 -13.55
C PRO A 81 -7.40 9.60 -14.94
N GLU A 82 -7.52 8.32 -15.33
CA GLU A 82 -8.08 7.88 -16.62
C GLU A 82 -9.61 8.03 -16.73
N GLU A 83 -10.31 8.10 -15.60
CA GLU A 83 -11.77 8.26 -15.52
C GLU A 83 -12.18 9.71 -15.15
N CYS A 84 -11.20 10.57 -14.86
CA CYS A 84 -11.45 11.92 -14.38
C CYS A 84 -11.88 12.86 -15.53
N PRO A 85 -12.93 13.69 -15.34
CA PRO A 85 -13.39 14.64 -16.36
C PRO A 85 -12.37 15.69 -16.78
N CYS A 86 -11.35 15.96 -15.97
CA CYS A 86 -10.37 17.02 -16.27
C CYS A 86 -9.47 16.69 -17.46
N GLN A 87 -9.27 15.40 -17.78
CA GLN A 87 -8.42 14.89 -18.87
C GLN A 87 -7.04 15.57 -18.97
N SER A 88 -6.55 16.14 -17.86
CA SER A 88 -5.30 16.88 -17.77
C SER A 88 -4.22 15.98 -17.21
N GLU A 89 -3.03 16.00 -17.82
CA GLU A 89 -1.86 15.29 -17.30
C GLU A 89 -1.45 15.81 -15.90
N PHE A 90 -1.65 17.10 -15.66
CA PHE A 90 -1.36 17.70 -14.34
C PHE A 90 -2.39 17.31 -13.28
N GLY A 91 -3.54 16.78 -13.67
CA GLY A 91 -4.65 16.45 -12.77
C GLY A 91 -5.38 17.68 -12.23
N CYS A 92 -6.42 17.42 -11.44
CA CYS A 92 -7.17 18.42 -10.67
C CYS A 92 -7.37 17.91 -9.24
N ASN A 93 -8.01 18.73 -8.40
CA ASN A 93 -8.27 18.41 -6.99
C ASN A 93 -9.13 17.13 -6.78
N LEU A 94 -9.76 16.60 -7.84
CA LEU A 94 -10.54 15.36 -7.80
C LEU A 94 -9.74 14.11 -8.20
N CYS A 95 -8.51 14.23 -8.71
CA CYS A 95 -7.71 13.06 -9.11
C CYS A 95 -6.26 13.11 -8.61
N ARG A 96 -5.87 14.22 -7.96
CA ARG A 96 -4.52 14.45 -7.44
C ARG A 96 -4.60 15.19 -6.11
N VAL A 97 -3.65 14.91 -5.22
CA VAL A 97 -3.43 15.65 -3.97
C VAL A 97 -1.95 15.96 -3.81
N THR A 98 -1.65 17.15 -3.30
CA THR A 98 -0.28 17.60 -3.07
C THR A 98 0.13 17.35 -1.62
N LEU A 99 1.35 16.87 -1.43
CA LEU A 99 2.03 16.72 -0.16
C LEU A 99 3.34 17.50 -0.20
N THR A 100 3.65 18.24 0.86
CA THR A 100 4.88 19.01 0.96
C THR A 100 5.74 18.51 2.11
N LEU A 101 7.05 18.44 1.89
CA LEU A 101 8.04 18.08 2.90
C LEU A 101 9.09 19.18 2.97
N GLN A 102 9.25 19.78 4.14
CA GLN A 102 10.28 20.77 4.41
C GLN A 102 10.96 20.39 5.71
N ALA A 103 12.23 19.98 5.62
CA ALA A 103 13.01 19.57 6.77
C ALA A 103 14.45 20.09 6.68
N GLU A 104 14.96 20.57 7.81
CA GLU A 104 16.33 21.05 7.99
C GLU A 104 16.88 20.51 9.31
N ALA A 105 18.16 20.15 9.31
CA ALA A 105 18.91 19.72 10.48
C ALA A 105 19.86 20.84 10.92
N ALA A 106 19.37 21.84 11.66
CA ALA A 106 20.16 23.02 12.00
C ALA A 106 21.33 22.73 12.97
N GLU A 107 21.06 22.17 14.14
CA GLU A 107 22.05 22.01 15.21
C GLU A 107 22.52 20.55 15.39
N ALA A 108 21.67 19.58 15.09
CA ALA A 108 21.93 18.15 15.29
C ALA A 108 21.39 17.32 14.13
N PRO A 109 21.94 16.10 13.89
CA PRO A 109 21.41 15.18 12.91
C PRO A 109 19.94 14.86 13.18
N ARG A 110 19.11 14.91 12.14
CA ARG A 110 17.66 14.66 12.22
C ARG A 110 17.26 13.55 11.25
N THR A 111 16.45 12.61 11.71
CA THR A 111 15.75 11.68 10.81
C THR A 111 14.43 12.32 10.40
N VAL A 112 14.19 12.39 9.09
CA VAL A 112 12.91 12.82 8.52
C VAL A 112 12.04 11.59 8.35
N TYR A 113 10.81 11.66 8.85
CA TYR A 113 9.83 10.58 8.83
C TYR A 113 8.64 10.91 7.93
N SER A 114 7.84 9.91 7.59
CA SER A 114 6.59 10.08 6.84
C SER A 114 5.63 11.06 7.53
N GLY A 115 5.61 11.13 8.86
CA GLY A 115 4.81 12.11 9.60
C GLY A 115 5.20 13.58 9.37
N ASP A 116 6.39 13.85 8.81
CA ASP A 116 6.80 15.21 8.43
C ASP A 116 6.16 15.69 7.11
N LEU A 117 5.49 14.80 6.34
CA LEU A 117 4.75 15.15 5.13
C LEU A 117 3.45 15.89 5.48
N LYS A 118 3.29 17.08 4.93
CA LYS A 118 2.07 17.90 5.08
C LYS A 118 1.22 17.78 3.83
N SER A 119 0.05 17.17 3.97
CA SER A 119 -0.92 17.01 2.88
C SER A 119 -1.86 18.22 2.81
N GLU A 120 -2.25 18.61 1.59
CA GLU A 120 -3.34 19.58 1.38
C GLU A 120 -4.70 19.02 1.83
N ASN A 121 -4.91 17.70 1.71
CA ASN A 121 -6.10 17.02 2.20
C ASN A 121 -5.78 16.26 3.50
N PRO A 122 -6.36 16.64 4.67
CA PRO A 122 -6.13 15.96 5.95
C PRO A 122 -6.48 14.47 5.99
N GLU A 123 -7.36 14.00 5.09
CA GLU A 123 -7.74 12.59 5.01
C GLU A 123 -6.68 11.75 4.28
N ILE A 124 -5.90 12.38 3.38
CA ILE A 124 -4.83 11.70 2.64
C ILE A 124 -3.49 11.94 3.33
N VAL A 125 -3.20 11.10 4.31
CA VAL A 125 -1.96 11.13 5.09
C VAL A 125 -1.29 9.77 5.10
N PRO A 126 0.02 9.68 5.40
CA PRO A 126 0.70 8.40 5.56
C PRO A 126 0.00 7.52 6.60
N VAL A 127 -0.19 6.24 6.27
CA VAL A 127 -0.83 5.26 7.17
C VAL A 127 -0.04 5.10 8.47
N SER A 128 1.29 5.16 8.39
CA SER A 128 2.18 5.21 9.55
C SER A 128 3.04 6.47 9.50
N PRO A 129 3.11 7.26 10.59
CA PRO A 129 3.92 8.48 10.65
C PRO A 129 5.41 8.19 10.90
N ASN A 130 5.78 6.94 11.22
CA ASN A 130 7.11 6.57 11.70
C ASN A 130 7.97 5.89 10.64
N ILE A 131 7.66 6.04 9.35
CA ILE A 131 8.46 5.47 8.26
C ILE A 131 9.63 6.42 7.98
N PRO A 132 10.90 6.02 8.19
CA PRO A 132 12.02 6.89 7.93
C PRO A 132 12.17 7.14 6.42
N ILE A 133 12.38 8.38 6.03
CA ILE A 133 12.61 8.80 4.64
C ILE A 133 14.10 9.01 4.39
N VAL A 134 14.72 9.89 5.19
CA VAL A 134 16.14 10.25 5.07
C VAL A 134 16.69 10.71 6.41
N LYS A 135 17.99 10.47 6.63
CA LYS A 135 18.74 11.10 7.74
C LYS A 135 19.51 12.29 7.19
N LEU A 136 19.33 13.44 7.84
CA LEU A 136 20.02 14.68 7.56
C LEU A 136 21.13 14.86 8.59
N ALA A 137 22.35 15.11 8.13
CA ALA A 137 23.43 15.62 8.95
C ALA A 137 23.23 17.12 9.22
N THR A 138 23.92 17.65 10.24
CA THR A 138 23.88 19.07 10.58
C THR A 138 24.19 19.95 9.37
N GLY A 139 23.35 20.94 9.10
CA GLY A 139 23.39 21.85 7.94
C GLY A 139 22.67 21.34 6.68
N GLN A 140 22.20 20.09 6.65
CA GLN A 140 21.46 19.56 5.50
C GLN A 140 19.97 19.90 5.57
N ARG A 141 19.40 20.11 4.39
CA ARG A 141 18.00 20.44 4.14
C ARG A 141 17.43 19.71 2.93
N VAL A 142 16.13 19.43 3.01
CA VAL A 142 15.32 18.81 1.96
C VAL A 142 13.99 19.56 1.85
N MET A 143 13.66 19.99 0.64
CA MET A 143 12.40 20.61 0.27
C MET A 143 11.83 19.89 -0.95
N ILE A 144 10.67 19.25 -0.76
CA ILE A 144 10.03 18.41 -1.75
C ILE A 144 8.55 18.74 -1.83
N GLU A 145 8.03 18.75 -3.05
CA GLU A 145 6.61 18.72 -3.36
C GLU A 145 6.31 17.38 -4.03
N ALA A 146 5.37 16.63 -3.50
CA ALA A 146 5.01 15.30 -3.94
C ALA A 146 3.53 15.27 -4.28
N TYR A 147 3.18 14.51 -5.30
CA TYR A 147 1.81 14.44 -5.78
C TYR A 147 1.33 13.01 -5.79
N ALA A 148 0.27 12.77 -5.05
CA ALA A 148 -0.37 11.47 -4.98
C ALA A 148 -1.60 11.41 -5.87
N LYS A 149 -1.83 10.23 -6.46
CA LYS A 149 -3.01 9.94 -7.27
C LYS A 149 -3.43 8.48 -7.09
N LEU A 150 -4.69 8.21 -7.42
CA LEU A 150 -5.18 6.84 -7.47
C LEU A 150 -4.52 6.08 -8.63
N GLY A 151 -4.18 4.83 -8.37
CA GLY A 151 -3.66 3.90 -9.36
C GLY A 151 -3.94 2.46 -8.95
N ARG A 152 -3.52 1.52 -9.80
CA ARG A 152 -3.76 0.09 -9.62
C ARG A 152 -2.44 -0.67 -9.47
N GLY A 153 -2.46 -1.71 -8.65
CA GLY A 153 -1.31 -2.58 -8.40
C GLY A 153 -0.76 -3.28 -9.66
N GLU A 154 -1.58 -3.41 -10.71
CA GLU A 154 -1.15 -3.88 -12.03
C GLU A 154 -0.04 -3.00 -12.62
N LYS A 155 -0.14 -1.67 -12.47
CA LYS A 155 0.82 -0.71 -13.03
C LYS A 155 2.11 -0.65 -12.22
N HIS A 156 2.01 -0.66 -10.89
CA HIS A 156 3.17 -0.60 -9.99
C HIS A 156 2.84 -1.10 -8.59
N ALA A 157 3.81 -1.72 -7.91
CA ALA A 157 3.63 -2.29 -6.58
C ALA A 157 3.20 -1.28 -5.50
N LYS A 158 3.52 0.01 -5.69
CA LYS A 158 3.10 1.10 -4.78
C LYS A 158 1.59 1.27 -4.66
N TRP A 159 0.84 0.83 -5.68
CA TRP A 159 -0.62 0.84 -5.68
C TRP A 159 -1.22 -0.51 -5.29
N GLN A 160 -0.44 -1.44 -4.75
CA GLN A 160 -0.98 -2.64 -4.14
C GLN A 160 -1.59 -2.28 -2.78
N PRO A 161 -2.92 -2.48 -2.57
CA PRO A 161 -3.58 -2.09 -1.34
C PRO A 161 -3.39 -3.10 -0.20
N VAL A 162 -2.75 -4.23 -0.48
CA VAL A 162 -2.52 -5.32 0.47
C VAL A 162 -1.03 -5.62 0.59
N SER A 163 -0.54 -5.78 1.82
CA SER A 163 0.84 -6.25 2.05
C SER A 163 1.00 -7.73 1.71
N ALA A 164 -0.04 -8.54 1.95
CA ALA A 164 -0.07 -9.95 1.60
C ALA A 164 -1.51 -10.42 1.39
N CYS A 165 -1.75 -11.13 0.28
CA CYS A 165 -3.00 -11.84 0.02
C CYS A 165 -2.68 -13.26 -0.47
N THR A 166 -3.03 -14.25 0.33
CA THR A 166 -2.72 -15.66 0.08
C THR A 166 -3.91 -16.54 0.47
N TYR A 167 -3.98 -17.73 -0.12
CA TYR A 167 -4.94 -18.76 0.25
C TYR A 167 -4.23 -20.10 0.35
N LYS A 168 -4.78 -21.00 1.16
CA LYS A 168 -4.34 -22.39 1.27
C LYS A 168 -5.56 -23.30 1.28
N TYR A 169 -5.37 -24.54 0.82
CA TYR A 169 -6.40 -25.55 1.02
C TYR A 169 -6.53 -25.89 2.50
N MET A 170 -7.76 -26.21 2.92
CA MET A 170 -7.98 -26.77 4.24
C MET A 170 -7.41 -28.20 4.25
N PRO A 171 -6.44 -28.52 5.12
CA PRO A 171 -5.91 -29.86 5.20
C PRO A 171 -7.00 -30.81 5.69
N LYS A 172 -7.18 -31.92 4.98
CA LYS A 172 -7.98 -33.06 5.45
C LYS A 172 -7.01 -34.12 5.91
N ILE A 173 -7.06 -34.42 7.20
CA ILE A 173 -6.25 -35.48 7.81
C ILE A 173 -7.22 -36.61 8.13
N GLU A 174 -7.05 -37.75 7.46
CA GLU A 174 -7.83 -38.96 7.71
C GLU A 174 -6.95 -39.93 8.51
N ILE A 175 -7.40 -40.31 9.70
CA ILE A 175 -6.69 -41.29 10.54
C ILE A 175 -7.22 -42.68 10.17
N LEU A 176 -6.33 -43.54 9.68
CA LEU A 176 -6.66 -44.92 9.33
C LEU A 176 -6.79 -45.78 10.61
N GLU A 177 -7.61 -46.85 10.55
CA GLU A 177 -7.87 -47.74 11.70
C GLU A 177 -6.61 -48.44 12.24
N ASN A 178 -5.60 -48.62 11.40
CA ASN A 178 -4.31 -49.22 11.75
C ASN A 178 -3.26 -48.19 12.21
N CYS A 179 -3.66 -46.93 12.43
CA CYS A 179 -2.78 -45.90 12.96
C CYS A 179 -2.49 -46.17 14.45
N ASP A 180 -1.22 -46.39 14.77
CA ASP A 180 -0.71 -46.62 16.13
C ASP A 180 -0.23 -45.32 16.83
N ALA A 181 -0.48 -44.16 16.20
CA ALA A 181 -0.05 -42.84 16.67
C ALA A 181 1.48 -42.71 16.92
N CYS A 182 2.30 -43.49 16.21
CA CYS A 182 3.76 -43.48 16.35
C CYS A 182 4.45 -42.16 15.94
N GLY A 183 3.80 -41.34 15.11
CA GLY A 183 4.30 -40.01 14.69
C GLY A 183 5.26 -39.99 13.51
N GLU A 184 5.53 -41.13 12.85
CA GLU A 184 6.45 -41.19 11.69
C GLU A 184 5.91 -40.54 10.40
N CYS A 185 4.59 -40.35 10.30
CA CYS A 185 3.90 -39.86 9.11
C CYS A 185 3.51 -38.36 9.17
N VAL A 186 3.96 -37.64 10.21
CA VAL A 186 3.70 -36.21 10.44
C VAL A 186 4.92 -35.37 10.06
#